data_AF-A0A1F9VRG2-F1
#
_entry.id   AF-A0A1F9VRG2-F1
#
_cell.length_a   1.000
_cell.length_b   1.000
_cell.length_c   1.000
_cell.angle_alpha   90.00
_cell.angle_beta   90.00
_cell.angle_gamma   90.00
#
_symmetry.space_group_name_H-M   'P 1'
#
loop_
_entity.id
_entity.type
_entity.pdbx_description
1 polymer ?
#
loop_
_entity_poly.entity_id
_entity_poly.type
_entity_poly.pdbx_seq_one_letter_code
_entity_poly.pdbx_strand_id
1 'polypeptide(L)'
;MHTATLLPNGKVLIAGGRSSGGQAVSSAELYDPAAGTFSITGPMSAARAYHTATLLPNGKVLIIGGFTSDSAVVLSSAELYDPVTGTFTDTAEMSVTRNAHVAVLLRNGKVLVAGGGLDNVTATLSSAELYDPATGTFFGTGSMRDARQQFPAVLLPDGRVLMVGGFSDNVILSANELYDPVSGRFSTVGNMRIARWRHGAALLPDGKVLVTGGANPGGTLSSDELYDPASGVFSIAVPMGWTRQAHSVTTLPSGKVLIAAGADASMPLSSAELYYPSAGTFSAAGSLNEPRSSHAATLLRDGKVLFTGGNNGGTAVSMAELYDPAAQPSLSRVAAAPSRGYEPARKPLVPGPRTGVPAGQAGYSPAEAGRTNVAVSDFIGKNVPESDASIVTDFLRTELVNTGLYKVMERGNMDAVLAEQKFQNSGCTDQECAVEMGKLLNVRRMFVGSLSRLADSYYITVNVVDVATGEILASYDSDAVHSKKLKDACKKIVERSSRK
;
A
#
# COMPACT_ATOMS: atom_id res chain seq x y z
N MET A 1 -2.06 -4.12 -1.22
CA MET A 1 -3.50 -3.83 -1.08
C MET A 1 -4.25 -5.14 -0.91
N HIS A 2 -5.18 -5.18 0.04
CA HIS A 2 -6.27 -6.16 0.11
C HIS A 2 -7.45 -5.68 -0.74
N THR A 3 -8.53 -6.46 -0.80
CA THR A 3 -9.79 -6.08 -1.43
C THR A 3 -10.92 -6.04 -0.40
N ALA A 4 -11.94 -5.22 -0.65
CA ALA A 4 -13.17 -5.16 0.16
C ALA A 4 -14.39 -5.11 -0.77
N THR A 5 -15.26 -6.12 -0.68
CA THR A 5 -16.40 -6.32 -1.60
C THR A 5 -17.71 -6.39 -0.82
N LEU A 6 -18.65 -5.51 -1.11
CA LEU A 6 -20.01 -5.58 -0.56
C LEU A 6 -20.73 -6.81 -1.13
N LEU A 7 -21.29 -7.65 -0.27
CA LEU A 7 -21.97 -8.89 -0.61
C LEU A 7 -23.49 -8.71 -0.71
N PRO A 8 -24.23 -9.63 -1.38
CA PRO A 8 -25.69 -9.60 -1.46
C PRO A 8 -26.41 -9.69 -0.12
N ASN A 9 -25.76 -10.22 0.92
CA ASN A 9 -26.30 -10.27 2.28
C ASN A 9 -26.05 -8.97 3.08
N GLY A 10 -25.40 -7.97 2.49
CA GLY A 10 -25.09 -6.68 3.13
C GLY A 10 -23.78 -6.67 3.92
N LYS A 11 -23.10 -7.80 4.10
CA LYS A 11 -21.76 -7.87 4.69
C LYS A 11 -20.69 -7.45 3.69
N VAL A 12 -19.49 -7.14 4.16
CA VAL A 12 -18.33 -6.83 3.32
C VAL A 12 -17.28 -7.92 3.47
N LEU A 13 -16.92 -8.59 2.38
CA LEU A 13 -15.78 -9.51 2.33
C LEU A 13 -14.49 -8.71 2.22
N ILE A 14 -13.57 -8.93 3.15
CA ILE A 14 -12.23 -8.36 3.17
C ILE A 14 -11.25 -9.51 2.96
N ALA A 15 -10.50 -9.48 1.86
CA ALA A 15 -9.68 -10.62 1.45
C ALA A 15 -8.23 -10.23 1.17
N GLY A 16 -7.31 -11.03 1.71
CA GLY A 16 -5.88 -10.98 1.44
C GLY A 16 -5.20 -9.68 1.84
N GLY A 17 -4.26 -9.23 1.01
CA GLY A 17 -3.45 -8.05 1.29
C GLY A 17 -2.09 -8.39 1.89
N ARG A 18 -1.49 -7.43 2.59
CA ARG A 18 -0.17 -7.58 3.21
C ARG A 18 -0.28 -7.43 4.71
N SER A 19 0.42 -8.29 5.45
CA SER A 19 0.62 -8.15 6.89
C SER A 19 1.55 -6.96 7.21
N SER A 20 1.70 -6.64 8.49
CA SER A 20 2.68 -5.63 8.96
C SER A 20 4.12 -5.98 8.55
N GLY A 21 4.47 -7.26 8.50
CA GLY A 21 5.77 -7.75 7.99
C GLY A 21 5.88 -7.75 6.46
N GLY A 22 4.92 -7.15 5.75
CA GLY A 22 4.89 -7.05 4.30
C GLY A 22 4.58 -8.38 3.60
N GLN A 23 4.21 -9.43 4.30
CA GLN A 23 3.93 -10.74 3.70
C GLN A 23 2.51 -10.76 3.13
N ALA A 24 2.30 -11.39 1.98
CA ALA A 24 0.96 -11.59 1.45
C ALA A 24 0.22 -12.55 2.39
N VAL A 25 -1.08 -12.34 2.59
CA VAL A 25 -1.91 -13.19 3.45
C VAL A 25 -3.04 -13.84 2.67
N SER A 26 -3.46 -15.03 3.08
CA SER A 26 -4.61 -15.77 2.53
C SER A 26 -5.88 -15.59 3.36
N SER A 27 -5.79 -14.94 4.53
CA SER A 27 -6.91 -14.71 5.42
C SER A 27 -7.99 -13.84 4.79
N ALA A 28 -9.24 -14.11 5.17
CA ALA A 28 -10.37 -13.29 4.84
C ALA A 28 -11.30 -13.11 6.06
N GLU A 29 -11.98 -11.97 6.08
CA GLU A 29 -12.89 -11.58 7.14
C GLU A 29 -14.18 -11.01 6.54
N LEU A 30 -15.27 -11.09 7.28
CA LEU A 30 -16.54 -10.48 6.97
C LEU A 30 -16.82 -9.38 7.96
N TYR A 31 -17.03 -8.16 7.45
CA TYR A 31 -17.60 -7.08 8.24
C TYR A 31 -19.14 -7.11 8.14
N ASP A 32 -19.82 -7.08 9.29
CA ASP A 32 -21.26 -6.96 9.40
C ASP A 32 -21.63 -5.52 9.81
N PRO A 33 -22.15 -4.69 8.88
CA PRO A 33 -22.53 -3.32 9.20
C PRO A 33 -23.65 -3.19 10.23
N ALA A 34 -24.55 -4.18 10.33
CA ALA A 34 -25.67 -4.11 11.27
C ALA A 34 -25.20 -4.36 12.70
N ALA A 35 -24.24 -5.27 12.89
CA ALA A 35 -23.66 -5.57 14.19
C ALA A 35 -22.45 -4.67 14.53
N GLY A 36 -21.81 -4.05 13.53
CA GLY A 36 -20.57 -3.33 13.70
C GLY A 36 -19.39 -4.23 14.08
N THR A 37 -19.41 -5.50 13.64
CA THR A 37 -18.43 -6.51 14.05
C THR A 37 -17.79 -7.21 12.85
N PHE A 38 -16.62 -7.80 13.10
CA PHE A 38 -15.91 -8.62 12.13
C PHE A 38 -15.96 -10.09 12.56
N SER A 39 -16.07 -10.97 11.57
CA SER A 39 -16.00 -12.42 11.77
C SER A 39 -15.08 -13.06 10.72
N ILE A 40 -14.23 -13.99 11.14
CA ILE A 40 -13.36 -14.75 10.25
C ILE A 40 -14.21 -15.64 9.32
N THR A 41 -13.80 -15.76 8.05
CA THR A 41 -14.36 -16.72 7.09
C THR A 41 -13.27 -17.66 6.56
N GLY A 42 -13.57 -18.56 5.63
CA GLY A 42 -12.57 -19.48 5.08
C GLY A 42 -11.36 -18.76 4.49
N PRO A 43 -10.16 -19.35 4.49
CA PRO A 43 -8.99 -18.77 3.83
C PRO A 43 -8.99 -19.05 2.32
N MET A 44 -8.31 -18.20 1.57
CA MET A 44 -7.91 -18.47 0.18
C MET A 44 -6.87 -19.60 0.11
N SER A 45 -6.83 -20.33 -1.00
CA SER A 45 -5.83 -21.37 -1.28
C SER A 45 -4.42 -20.78 -1.43
N ALA A 46 -4.32 -19.56 -1.96
CA ALA A 46 -3.08 -18.81 -2.10
C ALA A 46 -3.12 -17.47 -1.36
N ALA A 47 -2.02 -17.14 -0.68
CA ALA A 47 -1.82 -15.82 -0.09
C ALA A 47 -1.56 -14.78 -1.18
N ARG A 48 -2.33 -13.68 -1.21
CA ARG A 48 -2.29 -12.76 -2.35
C ARG A 48 -2.49 -11.30 -1.95
N ALA A 49 -1.66 -10.42 -2.50
CA ALA A 49 -1.81 -8.97 -2.44
C ALA A 49 -1.89 -8.38 -3.86
N TYR A 50 -2.52 -7.20 -4.00
CA TYR A 50 -2.73 -6.54 -5.31
C TYR A 50 -3.49 -7.42 -6.33
N HIS A 51 -4.32 -8.31 -5.81
CA HIS A 51 -5.34 -9.05 -6.54
C HIS A 51 -6.59 -8.18 -6.71
N THR A 52 -7.51 -8.60 -7.57
CA THR A 52 -8.84 -7.99 -7.70
C THR A 52 -9.91 -8.89 -7.11
N ALA A 53 -11.04 -8.31 -6.71
CA ALA A 53 -12.22 -9.01 -6.22
C ALA A 53 -13.46 -8.44 -6.89
N THR A 54 -14.23 -9.28 -7.58
CA THR A 54 -15.41 -8.87 -8.34
C THR A 54 -16.63 -9.65 -7.88
N LEU A 55 -17.66 -8.98 -7.38
CA LEU A 55 -18.95 -9.61 -7.10
C LEU A 55 -19.60 -10.03 -8.42
N LEU A 56 -19.93 -11.31 -8.56
CA LEU A 56 -20.57 -11.88 -9.73
C LEU A 56 -22.11 -11.86 -9.60
N PRO A 57 -22.86 -11.94 -10.73
CA PRO A 57 -24.32 -11.98 -10.71
C PRO A 57 -24.92 -13.15 -9.91
N ASN A 58 -24.18 -14.25 -9.78
CA ASN A 58 -24.59 -15.41 -8.97
C ASN A 58 -24.34 -15.23 -7.46
N GLY A 59 -23.84 -14.07 -7.03
CA GLY A 59 -23.58 -13.73 -5.63
C GLY A 59 -22.22 -14.18 -5.09
N LYS A 60 -21.43 -14.95 -5.85
CA LYS A 60 -20.05 -15.31 -5.49
C LYS A 60 -19.10 -14.14 -5.78
N VAL A 61 -17.94 -14.12 -5.12
CA VAL A 61 -16.89 -13.14 -5.41
C VAL A 61 -15.73 -13.83 -6.12
N LEU A 62 -15.40 -13.35 -7.32
CA LEU A 62 -14.24 -13.81 -8.08
C LEU A 62 -13.00 -13.05 -7.63
N ILE A 63 -12.00 -13.78 -7.15
CA ILE A 63 -10.71 -13.27 -6.71
C ILE A 63 -9.65 -13.67 -7.74
N ILE A 64 -8.87 -12.73 -8.26
CA ILE A 64 -7.99 -12.98 -9.41
C ILE A 64 -6.57 -12.44 -9.17
N GLY A 65 -5.58 -13.30 -9.41
CA GLY A 65 -4.18 -12.92 -9.51
C GLY A 65 -3.60 -12.35 -8.21
N GLY A 66 -2.81 -11.28 -8.37
CA GLY A 66 -2.00 -10.69 -7.31
C GLY A 66 -0.61 -11.32 -7.25
N PHE A 67 0.10 -11.11 -6.14
CA PHE A 67 1.39 -11.76 -5.91
C PHE A 67 1.52 -12.32 -4.49
N THR A 68 2.44 -13.29 -4.36
CA THR A 68 2.83 -13.93 -3.08
C THR A 68 4.13 -13.35 -2.54
N SER A 69 4.38 -13.50 -1.23
CA SER A 69 5.52 -12.85 -0.57
C SER A 69 6.87 -13.54 -0.72
N ASP A 70 6.92 -14.85 -0.95
CA ASP A 70 8.18 -15.60 -0.81
C ASP A 70 9.12 -15.44 -2.01
N SER A 71 8.65 -14.89 -3.14
CA SER A 71 9.50 -14.52 -4.29
C SER A 71 8.90 -13.44 -5.21
N ALA A 72 7.89 -12.68 -4.75
CA ALA A 72 7.08 -11.81 -5.61
C ALA A 72 6.46 -12.56 -6.81
N VAL A 73 6.14 -13.86 -6.64
CA VAL A 73 5.51 -14.66 -7.69
C VAL A 73 4.15 -14.07 -8.00
N VAL A 74 3.98 -13.64 -9.24
CA VAL A 74 2.70 -13.15 -9.75
C VAL A 74 1.82 -14.35 -10.09
N LEU A 75 0.56 -14.30 -9.69
CA LEU A 75 -0.38 -15.41 -9.80
C LEU A 75 -1.23 -15.31 -11.08
N SER A 76 -1.43 -16.45 -11.73
CA SER A 76 -2.49 -16.69 -12.73
C SER A 76 -3.77 -17.22 -12.10
N SER A 77 -3.68 -17.75 -10.87
CA SER A 77 -4.77 -18.43 -10.19
C SER A 77 -5.93 -17.49 -9.83
N ALA A 78 -7.14 -18.06 -9.87
CA ALA A 78 -8.36 -17.41 -9.46
C ALA A 78 -9.18 -18.32 -8.55
N GLU A 79 -9.94 -17.71 -7.64
CA GLU A 79 -10.80 -18.41 -6.68
C GLU A 79 -12.18 -17.75 -6.63
N LEU A 80 -13.20 -18.54 -6.32
CA LEU A 80 -14.55 -18.09 -6.05
C LEU A 80 -14.84 -18.18 -4.55
N TYR A 81 -15.15 -17.05 -3.93
CA TYR A 81 -15.72 -17.01 -2.59
C TYR A 81 -17.23 -17.20 -2.64
N ASP A 82 -17.74 -18.16 -1.89
CA ASP A 82 -19.17 -18.36 -1.68
C ASP A 82 -19.59 -17.75 -0.33
N PRO A 83 -20.40 -16.68 -0.31
CA PRO A 83 -20.84 -16.06 0.94
C PRO A 83 -21.87 -16.90 1.72
N VAL A 84 -22.45 -17.94 1.13
CA VAL A 84 -23.40 -18.84 1.81
C VAL A 84 -22.64 -19.85 2.67
N THR A 85 -21.58 -20.45 2.13
CA THR A 85 -20.77 -21.46 2.84
C THR A 85 -19.56 -20.85 3.56
N GLY A 86 -19.16 -19.63 3.18
CA GLY A 86 -17.96 -18.99 3.69
C GLY A 86 -16.66 -19.65 3.21
N THR A 87 -16.66 -20.26 2.03
CA THR A 87 -15.52 -21.03 1.50
C THR A 87 -15.01 -20.45 0.19
N PHE A 88 -13.70 -20.60 -0.04
CA PHE A 88 -13.07 -20.34 -1.32
C PHE A 88 -12.96 -21.65 -2.12
N THR A 89 -13.09 -21.57 -3.44
CA THR A 89 -12.93 -22.70 -4.35
C THR A 89 -12.19 -22.26 -5.60
N ASP A 90 -11.15 -22.99 -5.98
CA ASP A 90 -10.38 -22.70 -7.18
C ASP A 90 -11.28 -22.74 -8.43
N THR A 91 -11.02 -21.86 -9.39
CA THR A 91 -11.62 -21.87 -10.73
C THR A 91 -10.52 -21.92 -11.79
N ALA A 92 -10.85 -21.82 -13.08
CA ALA A 92 -9.83 -21.80 -14.12
C ALA A 92 -8.79 -20.68 -13.88
N GLU A 93 -7.57 -20.89 -14.35
CA GLU A 93 -6.51 -19.88 -14.27
C GLU A 93 -6.51 -18.97 -15.50
N MET A 94 -5.99 -17.76 -15.33
CA MET A 94 -5.63 -16.88 -16.45
C MET A 94 -4.49 -17.50 -17.27
N SER A 95 -4.45 -17.20 -18.56
CA SER A 95 -3.34 -17.58 -19.43
C SER A 95 -2.06 -16.80 -19.14
N VAL A 96 -2.18 -15.63 -18.51
CA VAL A 96 -1.06 -14.75 -18.12
C VAL A 96 -1.20 -14.38 -16.65
N THR A 97 -0.08 -14.41 -15.90
CA THR A 97 -0.05 -13.98 -14.50
C THR A 97 -0.21 -12.46 -14.40
N ARG A 98 -0.95 -11.95 -13.40
CA ARG A 98 -1.19 -10.50 -13.27
C ARG A 98 -1.25 -10.03 -11.81
N ASN A 99 -0.52 -8.98 -11.48
CA ASN A 99 -0.76 -8.16 -10.28
C ASN A 99 -1.17 -6.74 -10.68
N ALA A 100 -1.79 -5.97 -9.77
CA ALA A 100 -2.11 -4.56 -9.99
C ALA A 100 -2.87 -4.25 -11.31
N HIS A 101 -3.62 -5.24 -11.79
CA HIS A 101 -4.52 -5.19 -12.94
C HIS A 101 -5.89 -4.69 -12.51
N VAL A 102 -6.76 -4.45 -13.48
CA VAL A 102 -8.17 -4.13 -13.24
C VAL A 102 -9.05 -5.35 -13.55
N ALA A 103 -10.14 -5.49 -12.81
CA ALA A 103 -11.22 -6.41 -13.12
C ALA A 103 -12.56 -5.65 -13.10
N VAL A 104 -13.33 -5.74 -14.18
CA VAL A 104 -14.59 -5.02 -14.35
C VAL A 104 -15.69 -6.00 -14.73
N LEU A 105 -16.75 -6.08 -13.91
CA LEU A 105 -17.97 -6.79 -14.26
C LEU A 105 -18.67 -6.06 -15.41
N LEU A 106 -18.79 -6.73 -16.55
CA LEU A 106 -19.48 -6.22 -17.72
C LEU A 106 -20.99 -6.47 -17.62
N ARG A 107 -21.77 -5.71 -18.41
CA ARG A 107 -23.24 -5.84 -18.45
C ARG A 107 -23.74 -7.20 -18.93
N ASN A 108 -22.93 -7.93 -19.68
CA ASN A 108 -23.23 -9.30 -20.13
C ASN A 108 -22.92 -10.36 -19.05
N GLY A 109 -22.51 -9.95 -17.84
CA GLY A 109 -22.22 -10.84 -16.72
C GLY A 109 -20.80 -11.41 -16.70
N LYS A 110 -19.99 -11.16 -17.74
CA LYS A 110 -18.57 -11.57 -17.78
C LYS A 110 -17.69 -10.57 -17.05
N VAL A 111 -16.48 -10.98 -16.67
CA VAL A 111 -15.50 -10.08 -16.03
C VAL A 111 -14.34 -9.83 -16.97
N LEU A 112 -14.13 -8.57 -17.35
CA LEU A 112 -12.94 -8.13 -18.07
C LEU A 112 -11.77 -7.99 -17.11
N VAL A 113 -10.68 -8.69 -17.37
CA VAL A 113 -9.40 -8.57 -16.65
C VAL A 113 -8.37 -7.99 -17.61
N ALA A 114 -7.78 -6.84 -17.29
CA ALA A 114 -6.90 -6.13 -18.21
C ALA A 114 -5.66 -5.54 -17.54
N GLY A 115 -4.55 -5.58 -18.26
CA GLY A 115 -3.27 -4.99 -17.84
C GLY A 115 -2.64 -5.70 -16.65
N GLY A 116 -1.94 -4.92 -15.82
CA GLY A 116 -1.18 -5.40 -14.67
C GLY A 116 0.30 -5.60 -14.95
N GLY A 117 1.03 -6.08 -13.94
CA GLY A 117 2.44 -6.44 -14.02
C GLY A 117 2.67 -7.95 -13.99
N LEU A 118 3.76 -8.38 -14.62
CA LEU A 118 4.32 -9.74 -14.53
C LEU A 118 5.30 -9.90 -13.36
N ASP A 119 5.75 -8.79 -12.80
CA ASP A 119 6.67 -8.72 -11.67
C ASP A 119 6.34 -7.50 -10.78
N ASN A 120 7.22 -7.20 -9.83
CA ASN A 120 7.14 -6.01 -8.99
C ASN A 120 8.09 -4.88 -9.44
N VAL A 121 8.69 -4.97 -10.63
CA VAL A 121 9.79 -4.10 -11.08
C VAL A 121 9.43 -3.29 -12.31
N THR A 122 9.13 -3.92 -13.46
CA THR A 122 9.00 -3.19 -14.73
C THR A 122 8.06 -3.80 -15.75
N ALA A 123 7.81 -5.11 -15.79
CA ALA A 123 7.14 -5.72 -16.93
C ALA A 123 5.61 -5.50 -16.86
N THR A 124 5.08 -4.62 -17.71
CA THR A 124 3.65 -4.31 -17.79
C THR A 124 2.95 -5.04 -18.93
N LEU A 125 1.65 -5.31 -18.76
CA LEU A 125 0.84 -6.04 -19.74
C LEU A 125 -0.13 -5.11 -20.46
N SER A 126 -0.31 -5.35 -21.76
CA SER A 126 -1.39 -4.79 -22.57
C SER A 126 -2.53 -5.79 -22.82
N SER A 127 -2.27 -7.09 -22.60
CA SER A 127 -3.25 -8.14 -22.84
C SER A 127 -4.43 -8.06 -21.88
N ALA A 128 -5.56 -8.59 -22.32
CA ALA A 128 -6.77 -8.71 -21.52
C ALA A 128 -7.45 -10.07 -21.76
N GLU A 129 -8.22 -10.49 -20.76
CA GLU A 129 -8.94 -11.76 -20.74
C GLU A 129 -10.35 -11.53 -20.19
N LEU A 130 -11.28 -12.39 -20.59
CA LEU A 130 -12.65 -12.42 -20.09
C LEU A 130 -12.85 -13.68 -19.26
N TYR A 131 -13.35 -13.54 -18.05
CA TYR A 131 -13.89 -14.64 -17.27
C TYR A 131 -15.38 -14.79 -17.53
N ASP A 132 -15.83 -16.01 -17.83
CA ASP A 132 -17.25 -16.36 -17.91
C ASP A 132 -17.70 -17.13 -16.66
N PRO A 133 -18.51 -16.52 -15.78
CA PRO A 133 -19.05 -17.20 -14.61
C PRO A 133 -19.93 -18.41 -14.92
N ALA A 134 -20.50 -18.51 -16.12
CA ALA A 134 -21.37 -19.64 -16.49
C ALA A 134 -20.57 -20.93 -16.71
N THR A 135 -19.35 -20.81 -17.25
CA THR A 135 -18.46 -21.94 -17.55
C THR A 135 -17.31 -22.06 -16.56
N GLY A 136 -17.02 -21.00 -15.81
CA GLY A 136 -15.87 -20.94 -14.91
C GLY A 136 -14.53 -20.88 -15.64
N THR A 137 -14.48 -20.31 -16.85
CA THR A 137 -13.29 -20.31 -17.72
C THR A 137 -12.85 -18.90 -18.14
N PHE A 138 -11.55 -18.75 -18.38
CA PHE A 138 -10.96 -17.57 -19.02
C PHE A 138 -10.80 -17.74 -20.53
N PHE A 139 -10.91 -16.65 -21.29
CA PHE A 139 -10.58 -16.59 -22.71
C PHE A 139 -9.99 -15.23 -23.07
N GLY A 140 -9.05 -15.22 -24.02
CA GLY A 140 -8.42 -14.00 -24.52
C GLY A 140 -9.42 -13.10 -25.25
N THR A 141 -9.23 -11.79 -25.12
CA THR A 141 -9.91 -10.75 -25.91
C THR A 141 -8.85 -9.87 -26.58
N GLY A 142 -9.23 -8.80 -27.29
CA GLY A 142 -8.28 -7.82 -27.79
C GLY A 142 -7.35 -7.27 -26.70
N SER A 143 -6.23 -6.69 -27.11
CA SER A 143 -5.24 -6.07 -26.20
C SER A 143 -5.29 -4.55 -26.30
N MET A 144 -4.94 -3.89 -25.19
CA MET A 144 -4.63 -2.47 -25.18
C MET A 144 -3.45 -2.16 -26.11
N ARG A 145 -3.39 -0.93 -26.61
CA ARG A 145 -2.24 -0.40 -27.33
C ARG A 145 -1.07 -0.19 -26.39
N ASP A 146 -1.31 0.43 -25.24
CA ASP A 146 -0.28 0.68 -24.24
C ASP A 146 -0.45 -0.29 -23.07
N ALA A 147 0.63 -0.96 -22.70
CA ALA A 147 0.67 -1.75 -21.49
C ALA A 147 0.50 -0.84 -20.26
N ARG A 148 -0.16 -1.32 -19.21
CA ARG A 148 -0.40 -0.47 -18.02
C ARG A 148 -0.71 -1.28 -16.77
N GLN A 149 -0.30 -0.73 -15.64
CA GLN A 149 -0.67 -1.16 -14.29
C GLN A 149 -1.00 0.04 -13.40
N GLN A 150 -1.60 -0.21 -12.23
CA GLN A 150 -1.97 0.83 -11.25
C GLN A 150 -2.81 1.98 -11.84
N PHE A 151 -3.79 1.61 -12.66
CA PHE A 151 -4.75 2.50 -13.31
C PHE A 151 -6.18 2.11 -12.91
N PRO A 152 -7.13 3.06 -12.82
CA PRO A 152 -8.54 2.75 -12.68
C PRO A 152 -9.17 2.39 -14.04
N ALA A 153 -10.22 1.58 -13.98
CA ALA A 153 -11.09 1.28 -15.10
C ALA A 153 -12.54 1.59 -14.74
N VAL A 154 -13.28 2.23 -15.64
CA VAL A 154 -14.64 2.70 -15.39
C VAL A 154 -15.60 2.12 -16.44
N LEU A 155 -16.61 1.37 -15.98
CA LEU A 155 -17.71 0.92 -16.84
C LEU A 155 -18.63 2.12 -17.15
N LEU A 156 -18.76 2.45 -18.42
CA LEU A 156 -19.54 3.58 -18.90
C LEU A 156 -21.04 3.25 -19.06
N PRO A 157 -21.92 4.27 -19.15
CA PRO A 157 -23.37 4.08 -19.34
C PRO A 157 -23.77 3.37 -20.64
N ASP A 158 -22.90 3.29 -21.63
CA ASP A 158 -23.12 2.53 -22.86
C ASP A 158 -22.61 1.08 -22.79
N GLY A 159 -21.95 0.70 -21.68
CA GLY A 159 -21.40 -0.63 -21.45
C GLY A 159 -19.94 -0.80 -21.85
N ARG A 160 -19.29 0.19 -22.47
CA ARG A 160 -17.84 0.17 -22.72
C ARG A 160 -17.06 0.40 -21.44
N VAL A 161 -15.78 0.01 -21.41
CA VAL A 161 -14.90 0.22 -20.25
C VAL A 161 -13.78 1.17 -20.62
N LEU A 162 -13.66 2.28 -19.88
CA LEU A 162 -12.59 3.26 -20.02
C LEU A 162 -11.41 2.88 -19.14
N MET A 163 -10.23 2.74 -19.73
CA MET A 163 -8.94 2.57 -19.07
C MET A 163 -8.23 3.93 -19.02
N VAL A 164 -7.86 4.39 -17.82
CA VAL A 164 -7.38 5.77 -17.62
C VAL A 164 -5.94 5.79 -17.15
N GLY A 165 -5.01 6.31 -17.96
CA GLY A 165 -3.60 6.49 -17.59
C GLY A 165 -2.93 5.26 -16.98
N GLY A 166 -2.10 5.45 -15.97
CA GLY A 166 -1.37 4.38 -15.30
C GLY A 166 0.14 4.45 -15.54
N PHE A 167 0.80 3.32 -15.35
CA PHE A 167 2.24 3.19 -15.44
C PHE A 167 2.63 2.04 -16.37
N SER A 168 3.57 2.29 -17.27
CA SER A 168 4.12 1.37 -18.27
C SER A 168 5.63 1.50 -18.27
N ASP A 169 6.36 0.48 -17.81
CA ASP A 169 7.82 0.38 -17.97
C ASP A 169 8.59 1.70 -17.68
N ASN A 170 8.35 2.31 -16.51
CA ASN A 170 8.90 3.62 -16.06
C ASN A 170 8.30 4.88 -16.70
N VAL A 171 7.30 4.73 -17.57
CA VAL A 171 6.55 5.84 -18.16
C VAL A 171 5.18 5.94 -17.50
N ILE A 172 4.85 7.13 -17.02
CA ILE A 172 3.51 7.43 -16.54
C ILE A 172 2.67 7.89 -17.73
N LEU A 173 1.53 7.25 -17.93
CA LEU A 173 0.71 7.41 -19.12
C LEU A 173 -0.34 8.51 -18.93
N SER A 174 -0.49 9.35 -19.95
CA SER A 174 -1.69 10.16 -20.19
C SER A 174 -2.64 9.51 -21.19
N ALA A 175 -2.20 8.47 -21.89
CA ALA A 175 -2.98 7.76 -22.88
C ALA A 175 -4.12 6.97 -22.22
N ASN A 176 -5.28 6.96 -22.88
CA ASN A 176 -6.50 6.31 -22.41
C ASN A 176 -7.11 5.46 -23.53
N GLU A 177 -7.81 4.40 -23.14
CA GLU A 177 -8.35 3.44 -24.09
C GLU A 177 -9.76 3.00 -23.69
N LEU A 178 -10.60 2.70 -24.67
CA LEU A 178 -11.93 2.14 -24.50
C LEU A 178 -11.94 0.68 -24.95
N TYR A 179 -12.41 -0.19 -24.07
CA TYR A 179 -12.80 -1.56 -24.41
C TYR A 179 -14.28 -1.61 -24.78
N ASP A 180 -14.58 -2.14 -25.96
CA ASP A 180 -15.93 -2.47 -26.38
C ASP A 180 -16.21 -3.97 -26.17
N PRO A 181 -17.10 -4.35 -25.23
CA PRO A 181 -17.41 -5.75 -24.96
C PRO A 181 -18.22 -6.44 -26.07
N VAL A 182 -18.80 -5.70 -27.02
CA VAL A 182 -19.53 -6.29 -28.15
C VAL A 182 -18.55 -6.80 -29.20
N SER A 183 -17.56 -5.98 -29.57
CA SER A 183 -16.53 -6.37 -30.53
C SER A 183 -15.31 -7.08 -29.91
N GLY A 184 -15.14 -6.98 -28.59
CA GLY A 184 -14.00 -7.52 -27.85
C GLY A 184 -12.69 -6.76 -28.12
N ARG A 185 -12.76 -5.51 -28.57
CA ARG A 185 -11.60 -4.72 -29.03
C ARG A 185 -11.35 -3.48 -28.18
N PHE A 186 -10.08 -3.09 -28.10
CA PHE A 186 -9.65 -1.81 -27.56
C PHE A 186 -9.54 -0.76 -28.67
N SER A 187 -9.79 0.49 -28.30
CA SER A 187 -9.62 1.67 -29.16
C SER A 187 -9.08 2.84 -28.34
N THR A 188 -8.25 3.68 -28.95
CA THR A 188 -7.71 4.87 -28.27
C THR A 188 -8.76 5.98 -28.20
N VAL A 189 -8.77 6.73 -27.10
CA VAL A 189 -9.55 7.98 -26.96
C VAL A 189 -8.65 9.17 -26.64
N GLY A 190 -9.22 10.35 -26.40
CA GLY A 190 -8.45 11.52 -26.01
C GLY A 190 -7.55 11.25 -24.81
N ASN A 191 -6.34 11.81 -24.83
CA ASN A 191 -5.40 11.71 -23.73
C ASN A 191 -5.76 12.70 -22.60
N MET A 192 -5.42 12.33 -21.37
CA MET A 192 -5.34 13.29 -20.27
C MET A 192 -4.29 14.35 -20.58
N ARG A 193 -4.46 15.55 -20.05
CA ARG A 193 -3.44 16.61 -20.12
C ARG A 193 -2.29 16.32 -19.18
N ILE A 194 -2.57 15.70 -18.03
CA ILE A 194 -1.57 15.36 -17.03
C ILE A 194 -1.52 13.84 -16.89
N ALA A 195 -0.38 13.27 -17.27
CA ALA A 195 -0.10 11.85 -17.07
C ALA A 195 -0.08 11.53 -15.57
N ARG A 196 -0.70 10.40 -15.19
CA ARG A 196 -0.86 10.02 -13.78
C ARG A 196 -1.00 8.50 -13.59
N TRP A 197 -0.52 8.01 -12.45
CA TRP A 197 -0.74 6.65 -11.93
C TRP A 197 -1.19 6.72 -10.47
N ARG A 198 -1.72 5.62 -9.92
CA ARG A 198 -2.24 5.56 -8.54
C ARG A 198 -3.28 6.66 -8.24
N HIS A 199 -3.99 7.08 -9.27
CA HIS A 199 -5.07 8.05 -9.19
C HIS A 199 -6.41 7.33 -9.07
N GLY A 200 -7.45 8.07 -8.72
CA GLY A 200 -8.81 7.53 -8.70
C GLY A 200 -9.62 8.01 -9.89
N ALA A 201 -10.67 7.27 -10.23
CA ALA A 201 -11.66 7.70 -11.20
C ALA A 201 -13.06 7.29 -10.74
N ALA A 202 -14.06 8.12 -11.04
CA ALA A 202 -15.46 7.87 -10.72
C ALA A 202 -16.37 8.25 -11.87
N LEU A 203 -17.34 7.37 -12.15
CA LEU A 203 -18.47 7.71 -13.01
C LEU A 203 -19.39 8.68 -12.27
N LEU A 204 -19.71 9.79 -12.92
CA LEU A 204 -20.63 10.82 -12.44
C LEU A 204 -22.06 10.53 -12.91
N PRO A 205 -23.08 11.11 -12.24
CA PRO A 205 -24.49 10.91 -12.62
C PRO A 205 -24.84 11.35 -14.04
N ASP A 206 -24.10 12.30 -14.61
CA ASP A 206 -24.28 12.78 -15.98
C ASP A 206 -23.57 11.90 -17.04
N GLY A 207 -22.92 10.82 -16.60
CA GLY A 207 -22.19 9.89 -17.45
C GLY A 207 -20.72 10.26 -17.69
N LYS A 208 -20.25 11.42 -17.24
CA LYS A 208 -18.83 11.79 -17.34
C LYS A 208 -17.99 11.01 -16.33
N VAL A 209 -16.68 10.98 -16.55
CA VAL A 209 -15.74 10.35 -15.61
C VAL A 209 -14.84 11.43 -15.01
N LEU A 210 -14.94 11.60 -13.69
CA LEU A 210 -14.00 12.42 -12.92
C LEU A 210 -12.75 11.60 -12.63
N VAL A 211 -11.58 12.16 -12.90
CA VAL A 211 -10.27 11.58 -12.62
C VAL A 211 -9.56 12.47 -11.61
N THR A 212 -9.11 11.91 -10.49
CA THR A 212 -8.54 12.71 -9.39
C THR A 212 -7.16 12.28 -8.92
N GLY A 213 -6.31 13.28 -8.67
CA GLY A 213 -5.00 13.13 -8.04
C GLY A 213 -4.07 12.12 -8.73
N GLY A 214 -3.38 11.29 -7.94
CA GLY A 214 -2.31 10.41 -8.37
C GLY A 214 -0.94 11.07 -8.28
N ALA A 215 0.03 10.50 -8.98
CA ALA A 215 1.38 11.03 -9.02
C ALA A 215 1.94 11.04 -10.44
N ASN A 216 2.98 11.84 -10.64
CA ASN A 216 3.82 11.83 -11.84
C ASN A 216 5.28 12.10 -11.45
N PRO A 217 6.24 12.20 -12.40
CA PRO A 217 7.64 12.49 -12.04
C PRO A 217 7.85 13.83 -11.33
N GLY A 218 6.88 14.76 -11.41
CA GLY A 218 6.88 16.03 -10.69
C GLY A 218 6.29 15.97 -9.28
N GLY A 219 5.77 14.81 -8.83
CA GLY A 219 5.24 14.61 -7.48
C GLY A 219 3.77 14.19 -7.44
N THR A 220 3.19 14.27 -6.24
CA THR A 220 1.76 14.01 -6.01
C THR A 220 0.91 15.12 -6.61
N LEU A 221 -0.25 14.76 -7.17
CA LEU A 221 -1.14 15.67 -7.88
C LEU A 221 -2.37 16.00 -7.04
N SER A 222 -2.78 17.26 -7.08
CA SER A 222 -4.12 17.74 -6.70
C SER A 222 -4.98 18.04 -7.92
N SER A 223 -4.40 17.99 -9.12
CA SER A 223 -5.10 18.27 -10.37
C SER A 223 -6.10 17.18 -10.71
N ASP A 224 -7.23 17.60 -11.28
CA ASP A 224 -8.31 16.72 -11.67
C ASP A 224 -8.70 16.95 -13.13
N GLU A 225 -9.27 15.94 -13.76
CA GLU A 225 -9.71 15.98 -15.16
C GLU A 225 -11.08 15.31 -15.31
N LEU A 226 -11.86 15.77 -16.29
CA LEU A 226 -13.16 15.20 -16.66
C LEU A 226 -13.07 14.62 -18.07
N TYR A 227 -13.46 13.35 -18.20
CA TYR A 227 -13.69 12.73 -19.49
C TYR A 227 -15.17 12.81 -19.86
N ASP A 228 -15.45 13.24 -21.08
CA ASP A 228 -16.79 13.24 -21.66
C ASP A 228 -16.92 12.10 -22.68
N PRO A 229 -17.67 11.02 -22.39
CA PRO A 229 -17.83 9.89 -23.30
C PRO A 229 -18.50 10.22 -24.64
N ALA A 230 -19.29 11.29 -24.71
CA ALA A 230 -19.98 11.68 -25.94
C ALA A 230 -19.01 12.28 -26.96
N SER A 231 -18.00 13.02 -26.48
CA SER A 231 -16.95 13.61 -27.34
C SER A 231 -15.68 12.77 -27.39
N GLY A 232 -15.43 11.93 -26.39
CA GLY A 232 -14.19 11.18 -26.22
C GLY A 232 -13.00 12.04 -25.76
N VAL A 233 -13.25 13.23 -25.19
CA VAL A 233 -12.24 14.23 -24.86
C VAL A 233 -12.11 14.42 -23.35
N PHE A 234 -10.88 14.71 -22.88
CA PHE A 234 -10.58 15.14 -21.53
C PHE A 234 -10.48 16.68 -21.41
N SER A 235 -11.03 17.22 -20.34
CA SER A 235 -10.92 18.63 -19.95
C SER A 235 -10.41 18.78 -18.52
N ILE A 236 -9.72 19.89 -18.21
CA ILE A 236 -9.31 20.20 -16.84
C ILE A 236 -10.54 20.42 -15.96
N ALA A 237 -10.54 19.83 -14.78
CA ALA A 237 -11.53 20.10 -13.73
C ALA A 237 -10.92 21.01 -12.64
N VAL A 238 -11.77 21.53 -11.77
CA VAL A 238 -11.32 22.22 -10.56
C VAL A 238 -10.44 21.26 -9.75
N PRO A 239 -9.25 21.66 -9.28
CA PRO A 239 -8.39 20.79 -8.50
C PRO A 239 -8.92 20.59 -7.08
N MET A 240 -8.60 19.43 -6.49
CA MET A 240 -8.71 19.17 -5.05
C MET A 240 -7.88 20.17 -4.24
N GLY A 241 -8.29 20.40 -3.00
CA GLY A 241 -7.55 21.23 -2.05
C GLY A 241 -6.24 20.58 -1.58
N TRP A 242 -6.15 19.25 -1.64
CA TRP A 242 -4.97 18.49 -1.25
C TRP A 242 -4.45 17.63 -2.41
N THR A 243 -3.13 17.55 -2.51
CA THR A 243 -2.45 16.53 -3.32
C THR A 243 -2.69 15.16 -2.69
N ARG A 244 -2.96 14.15 -3.51
CA ARG A 244 -3.11 12.76 -3.02
C ARG A 244 -2.86 11.73 -4.11
N GLN A 245 -2.23 10.63 -3.75
CA GLN A 245 -2.15 9.40 -4.54
C GLN A 245 -2.55 8.19 -3.70
N ALA A 246 -2.88 7.07 -4.35
CA ALA A 246 -3.34 5.85 -3.69
C ALA A 246 -4.50 6.09 -2.69
N HIS A 247 -5.32 7.10 -2.99
CA HIS A 247 -6.55 7.45 -2.29
C HIS A 247 -7.72 6.62 -2.82
N SER A 248 -8.83 6.65 -2.09
CA SER A 248 -10.08 6.05 -2.55
C SER A 248 -11.00 7.10 -3.14
N VAL A 249 -11.75 6.73 -4.17
CA VAL A 249 -12.79 7.54 -4.79
C VAL A 249 -14.09 6.73 -4.77
N THR A 250 -15.14 7.26 -4.18
CA THR A 250 -16.43 6.56 -4.01
C THR A 250 -17.58 7.48 -4.41
N THR A 251 -18.33 7.10 -5.45
CA THR A 251 -19.58 7.79 -5.80
C THR A 251 -20.65 7.43 -4.77
N LEU A 252 -21.22 8.44 -4.12
CA LEU A 252 -22.27 8.28 -3.10
C LEU A 252 -23.66 8.20 -3.75
N PRO A 253 -24.68 7.69 -3.04
CA PRO A 253 -26.06 7.65 -3.55
C PRO A 253 -26.63 9.03 -3.92
N SER A 254 -26.10 10.09 -3.33
CA SER A 254 -26.45 11.48 -3.67
C SER A 254 -25.90 11.95 -5.02
N GLY A 255 -25.04 11.16 -5.67
CA GLY A 255 -24.31 11.53 -6.89
C GLY A 255 -23.02 12.31 -6.62
N LYS A 256 -22.78 12.76 -5.38
CA LYS A 256 -21.49 13.37 -4.97
C LYS A 256 -20.39 12.31 -4.96
N VAL A 257 -19.15 12.72 -5.11
CA VAL A 257 -18.00 11.79 -5.07
C VAL A 257 -17.16 12.08 -3.85
N LEU A 258 -16.98 11.09 -2.98
CA LEU A 258 -16.08 11.15 -1.82
C LEU A 258 -14.68 10.75 -2.26
N ILE A 259 -13.73 11.64 -2.00
CA ILE A 259 -12.30 11.41 -2.19
C ILE A 259 -11.67 11.39 -0.81
N ALA A 260 -11.06 10.27 -0.40
CA ALA A 260 -10.62 10.09 0.97
C ALA A 260 -9.21 9.52 1.09
N ALA A 261 -8.47 10.08 2.05
CA ALA A 261 -7.15 9.66 2.46
C ALA A 261 -6.16 9.64 1.27
N GLY A 262 -5.27 8.65 1.21
CA GLY A 262 -4.18 8.56 0.24
C GLY A 262 -2.86 8.99 0.87
N ALA A 263 -1.91 9.39 0.05
CA ALA A 263 -0.64 9.94 0.52
C ALA A 263 -0.23 11.17 -0.28
N ASP A 264 0.48 12.07 0.38
CA ASP A 264 1.24 13.15 -0.24
C ASP A 264 2.73 12.99 0.09
N ALA A 265 3.61 13.02 -0.91
CA ALA A 265 5.04 12.76 -0.77
C ALA A 265 5.37 11.50 0.08
N SER A 266 4.53 10.45 0.00
CA SER A 266 4.58 9.22 0.80
C SER A 266 4.09 9.33 2.24
N MET A 267 3.67 10.51 2.70
CA MET A 267 3.00 10.73 3.97
C MET A 267 1.51 10.43 3.84
N PRO A 268 0.96 9.44 4.56
CA PRO A 268 -0.46 9.15 4.50
C PRO A 268 -1.32 10.30 5.01
N LEU A 269 -2.48 10.47 4.40
CA LEU A 269 -3.42 11.54 4.68
C LEU A 269 -4.64 10.99 5.40
N SER A 270 -5.18 11.80 6.30
CA SER A 270 -6.51 11.57 6.88
C SER A 270 -7.59 12.42 6.21
N SER A 271 -7.23 13.44 5.42
CA SER A 271 -8.20 14.37 4.85
C SER A 271 -9.13 13.70 3.83
N ALA A 272 -10.40 14.12 3.84
CA ALA A 272 -11.37 13.77 2.84
C ALA A 272 -11.99 15.03 2.22
N GLU A 273 -12.36 14.91 0.94
CA GLU A 273 -13.01 15.94 0.15
C GLU A 273 -14.22 15.36 -0.58
N LEU A 274 -15.24 16.20 -0.80
CA LEU A 274 -16.46 15.85 -1.49
C LEU A 274 -16.57 16.68 -2.76
N TYR A 275 -16.66 16.01 -3.90
CA TYR A 275 -16.92 16.64 -5.19
C TYR A 275 -18.42 16.76 -5.45
N TYR A 276 -18.84 17.91 -5.95
CA TYR A 276 -20.22 18.25 -6.29
C TYR A 276 -20.35 18.36 -7.82
N PRO A 277 -20.85 17.31 -8.51
CA PRO A 277 -20.86 17.30 -9.99
C PRO A 277 -21.65 18.46 -10.62
N SER A 278 -22.76 18.87 -10.00
CA SER A 278 -23.59 19.97 -10.51
C SER A 278 -22.90 21.33 -10.45
N ALA A 279 -22.01 21.53 -9.48
CA ALA A 279 -21.25 22.77 -9.30
C ALA A 279 -19.83 22.68 -9.90
N GLY A 280 -19.32 21.47 -10.10
CA GLY A 280 -17.94 21.24 -10.51
C GLY A 280 -16.90 21.61 -9.46
N THR A 281 -17.26 21.61 -8.17
CA THR A 281 -16.41 22.09 -7.07
C THR A 281 -16.18 21.03 -5.99
N PHE A 282 -15.16 21.25 -5.17
CA PHE A 282 -14.82 20.44 -4.00
C PHE A 282 -15.15 21.18 -2.70
N SER A 283 -15.50 20.42 -1.65
CA SER A 283 -15.52 20.89 -0.26
C SER A 283 -14.82 19.89 0.66
N ALA A 284 -14.35 20.35 1.82
CA ALA A 284 -13.89 19.43 2.87
C ALA A 284 -15.02 18.48 3.30
N ALA A 285 -14.67 17.24 3.62
CA ALA A 285 -15.59 16.18 4.04
C ALA A 285 -15.22 15.58 5.42
N GLY A 286 -14.45 16.33 6.22
CA GLY A 286 -13.87 15.82 7.47
C GLY A 286 -12.58 15.02 7.25
N SER A 287 -12.13 14.33 8.31
CA SER A 287 -10.85 13.62 8.32
C SER A 287 -10.98 12.27 9.02
N LEU A 288 -10.35 11.23 8.44
CA LEU A 288 -10.13 9.93 9.07
C LEU A 288 -9.42 10.08 10.40
N ASN A 289 -9.76 9.22 11.36
CA ASN A 289 -9.09 9.16 12.65
C ASN A 289 -7.63 8.74 12.49
N GLU A 290 -7.35 7.88 11.49
CA GLU A 290 -6.01 7.42 11.19
C GLU A 290 -5.66 7.69 9.72
N PRO A 291 -4.53 8.39 9.45
CA PRO A 291 -4.09 8.64 8.09
C PRO A 291 -3.74 7.30 7.42
N ARG A 292 -4.20 7.12 6.17
CA ARG A 292 -4.01 5.85 5.46
C ARG A 292 -3.88 6.06 3.96
N SER A 293 -3.04 5.24 3.34
CA SER A 293 -2.95 5.11 1.89
C SER A 293 -3.09 3.66 1.48
N SER A 294 -3.39 3.39 0.19
CA SER A 294 -3.50 2.02 -0.33
C SER A 294 -4.52 1.16 0.46
N HIS A 295 -5.56 1.80 0.97
CA HIS A 295 -6.68 1.18 1.68
C HIS A 295 -7.82 0.81 0.71
N ALA A 296 -8.83 0.11 1.21
CA ALA A 296 -10.07 -0.12 0.48
C ALA A 296 -11.17 0.79 1.05
N ALA A 297 -12.04 1.28 0.17
CA ALA A 297 -13.27 1.99 0.52
C ALA A 297 -14.46 1.29 -0.12
N THR A 298 -15.50 1.01 0.67
CA THR A 298 -16.68 0.27 0.21
C THR A 298 -17.93 1.05 0.60
N LEU A 299 -18.72 1.46 -0.41
CA LEU A 299 -20.05 2.00 -0.18
C LEU A 299 -20.97 0.90 0.35
N LEU A 300 -21.60 1.14 1.49
CA LEU A 300 -22.54 0.24 2.14
C LEU A 300 -23.98 0.55 1.70
N ARG A 301 -24.90 -0.39 1.97
CA ARG A 301 -26.32 -0.26 1.59
C ARG A 301 -27.05 0.90 2.26
N ASP A 302 -26.59 1.28 3.44
CA ASP A 302 -27.14 2.40 4.21
C ASP A 302 -26.56 3.77 3.77
N GLY A 303 -25.71 3.78 2.73
CA GLY A 303 -25.08 4.98 2.19
C GLY A 303 -23.78 5.39 2.88
N LYS A 304 -23.37 4.70 3.97
CA LYS A 304 -22.06 4.93 4.59
C LYS A 304 -20.93 4.36 3.76
N VAL A 305 -19.71 4.86 3.97
CA VAL A 305 -18.50 4.33 3.34
C VAL A 305 -17.60 3.72 4.39
N LEU A 306 -17.32 2.43 4.25
CA LEU A 306 -16.39 1.69 5.09
C LEU A 306 -14.97 1.81 4.53
N PHE A 307 -14.03 2.26 5.35
CA PHE A 307 -12.60 2.23 5.09
C PHE A 307 -11.96 1.07 5.86
N THR A 308 -11.20 0.23 5.15
CA THR A 308 -10.47 -0.90 5.75
C THR A 308 -9.03 -0.91 5.31
N GLY A 309 -8.14 -1.37 6.20
CA GLY A 309 -6.72 -1.54 5.92
C GLY A 309 -6.01 -0.25 5.51
N GLY A 310 -4.94 -0.41 4.74
CA GLY A 310 -4.05 0.66 4.30
C GLY A 310 -2.74 0.71 5.10
N ASN A 311 -1.91 1.68 4.76
CA ASN A 311 -0.63 1.95 5.42
C ASN A 311 -0.61 3.37 5.98
N ASN A 312 -0.13 3.52 7.22
CA ASN A 312 -0.05 4.79 7.96
C ASN A 312 1.39 5.33 8.13
N GLY A 313 2.30 5.01 7.22
CA GLY A 313 3.70 5.49 7.27
C GLY A 313 4.67 4.42 7.75
N GLY A 314 4.38 3.15 7.44
CA GLY A 314 5.22 2.00 7.80
C GLY A 314 4.45 0.87 8.47
N THR A 315 3.28 1.14 9.05
CA THR A 315 2.46 0.11 9.71
C THR A 315 1.18 -0.16 8.91
N ALA A 316 0.75 -1.41 8.89
CA ALA A 316 -0.55 -1.77 8.36
C ALA A 316 -1.65 -1.30 9.33
N VAL A 317 -2.64 -0.58 8.83
CA VAL A 317 -3.75 -0.10 9.64
C VAL A 317 -4.73 -1.24 9.88
N SER A 318 -4.89 -1.65 11.14
CA SER A 318 -5.81 -2.73 11.53
C SER A 318 -7.23 -2.24 11.80
N MET A 319 -7.42 -0.94 12.06
CA MET A 319 -8.73 -0.37 12.36
C MET A 319 -9.51 0.00 11.09
N ALA A 320 -10.81 -0.32 11.12
CA ALA A 320 -11.77 0.13 10.13
C ALA A 320 -12.52 1.37 10.61
N GLU A 321 -12.94 2.20 9.66
CA GLU A 321 -13.65 3.45 9.93
C GLU A 321 -14.87 3.59 9.03
N LEU A 322 -15.92 4.22 9.54
CA LEU A 322 -17.13 4.52 8.78
C LEU A 322 -17.25 6.02 8.55
N TYR A 323 -17.49 6.39 7.30
CA TYR A 323 -17.95 7.71 6.89
C TYR A 323 -19.46 7.73 6.72
N ASP A 324 -20.11 8.63 7.43
CA ASP A 324 -21.53 8.92 7.29
C ASP A 324 -21.72 10.24 6.52
N PRO A 325 -22.20 10.19 5.27
CA PRO A 325 -22.48 11.39 4.48
C PRO A 325 -23.58 12.28 5.08
N ALA A 326 -24.46 11.73 5.92
CA ALA A 326 -25.56 12.47 6.54
C ALA A 326 -25.14 13.19 7.84
N ALA A 327 -24.10 12.70 8.52
CA ALA A 327 -23.64 13.23 9.81
C ALA A 327 -22.38 14.12 9.69
N GLN A 328 -22.16 14.76 8.55
CA GLN A 328 -20.93 15.51 8.28
C GLN A 328 -20.61 16.57 9.35
N PRO A 329 -19.33 16.68 9.81
CA PRO A 329 -18.13 15.96 9.34
C PRO A 329 -17.72 14.82 10.31
N SER A 330 -18.64 13.97 10.76
CA SER A 330 -18.31 12.92 11.74
C SER A 330 -17.97 11.57 11.11
N LEU A 331 -16.89 10.95 11.62
CA LEU A 331 -16.48 9.58 11.32
C LEU A 331 -16.51 8.74 12.61
N SER A 332 -17.00 7.51 12.53
CA SER A 332 -17.07 6.61 13.68
C SER A 332 -16.14 5.39 13.52
N ARG A 333 -15.46 5.01 14.61
CA ARG A 333 -14.59 3.81 14.66
C ARG A 333 -15.41 2.52 14.69
N VAL A 334 -14.84 1.46 14.11
CA VAL A 334 -15.38 0.10 14.21
C VAL A 334 -14.26 -0.84 14.65
N ALA A 335 -14.53 -1.69 15.64
CA ALA A 335 -13.54 -2.61 16.20
C ALA A 335 -13.10 -3.68 15.18
N ALA A 336 -11.80 -3.99 15.13
CA ALA A 336 -11.23 -5.02 14.26
C ALA A 336 -11.55 -6.45 14.76
N ALA A 337 -11.40 -7.45 13.88
CA ALA A 337 -11.55 -8.86 14.26
C ALA A 337 -10.51 -9.29 15.32
N PRO A 338 -10.83 -10.27 16.18
CA PRO A 338 -9.86 -10.85 17.10
C PRO A 338 -8.76 -11.62 16.32
N SER A 339 -7.51 -11.22 16.51
CA SER A 339 -6.34 -11.88 15.93
C SER A 339 -6.07 -13.22 16.62
N ARG A 340 -6.42 -14.34 15.96
CA ARG A 340 -5.81 -15.64 16.26
C ARG A 340 -4.73 -15.91 15.21
N GLY A 341 -3.51 -16.13 15.68
CA GLY A 341 -2.38 -16.50 14.82
C GLY A 341 -2.72 -17.70 13.96
N TYR A 342 -2.60 -17.54 12.64
CA TYR A 342 -2.67 -18.63 11.70
C TYR A 342 -1.40 -19.47 11.84
N GLU A 343 -1.48 -20.62 12.53
CA GLU A 343 -0.46 -21.66 12.46
C GLU A 343 -0.76 -22.58 11.27
N PRO A 344 0.19 -22.80 10.34
CA PRO A 344 0.01 -23.78 9.29
C PRO A 344 -0.07 -25.19 9.90
N ALA A 345 -1.05 -25.98 9.46
CA ALA A 345 -1.30 -27.33 9.95
C ALA A 345 -0.02 -28.20 9.90
N ARG A 346 0.52 -28.57 11.06
CA ARG A 346 1.56 -29.59 11.18
C ARG A 346 0.94 -30.98 11.30
N LYS A 347 1.52 -31.95 10.57
CA LYS A 347 1.20 -33.39 10.64
C LYS A 347 1.32 -33.93 12.09
N PRO A 348 0.54 -34.96 12.47
CA PRO A 348 0.49 -35.43 13.84
C PRO A 348 1.77 -36.19 14.23
N LEU A 349 2.33 -35.85 15.40
CA LEU A 349 3.39 -36.60 16.08
C LEU A 349 2.83 -37.25 17.36
N VAL A 350 3.28 -38.48 17.59
CA VAL A 350 2.89 -39.43 18.65
C VAL A 350 3.30 -38.91 20.06
N PRO A 351 2.51 -39.17 21.14
CA PRO A 351 2.72 -38.54 22.43
C PRO A 351 3.72 -39.28 23.34
N GLY A 352 4.63 -38.53 23.97
CA GLY A 352 5.47 -38.93 25.11
C GLY A 352 5.12 -38.13 26.38
N PRO A 353 5.51 -38.60 27.58
CA PRO A 353 4.71 -38.45 28.80
C PRO A 353 4.91 -37.14 29.57
N ARG A 354 3.84 -36.78 30.29
CA ARG A 354 3.67 -35.61 31.17
C ARG A 354 4.32 -35.82 32.54
N THR A 355 4.83 -34.73 33.11
CA THR A 355 4.92 -34.53 34.57
C THR A 355 4.37 -33.13 34.93
N GLY A 356 3.55 -33.07 36.00
CA GLY A 356 3.01 -31.84 36.59
C GLY A 356 4.08 -31.02 37.34
N VAL A 357 3.86 -29.83 37.90
CA VAL A 357 2.78 -29.36 38.81
C VAL A 357 2.67 -27.79 38.71
N PRO A 358 1.98 -27.01 39.59
CA PRO A 358 0.77 -26.24 39.26
C PRO A 358 0.89 -24.69 39.36
N ALA A 359 -0.27 -24.05 39.19
CA ALA A 359 -0.58 -22.63 39.04
C ALA A 359 0.00 -21.61 40.06
N GLY A 360 0.29 -20.42 39.55
CA GLY A 360 0.48 -19.16 40.29
C GLY A 360 0.20 -17.97 39.38
N GLN A 361 -0.57 -17.01 39.88
CA GLN A 361 -1.12 -15.84 39.18
C GLN A 361 -0.07 -14.75 38.85
N ALA A 362 -0.44 -13.92 37.87
CA ALA A 362 -0.02 -12.53 37.62
C ALA A 362 1.46 -12.26 37.32
N GLY A 363 1.75 -11.84 36.08
CA GLY A 363 3.08 -11.37 35.68
C GLY A 363 3.00 -10.26 34.64
N TYR A 364 3.06 -9.01 35.11
CA TYR A 364 3.85 -7.99 34.41
C TYR A 364 5.32 -8.42 34.58
N SER A 365 6.02 -8.72 33.48
CA SER A 365 7.44 -9.08 33.53
C SER A 365 8.32 -7.89 33.08
N PRO A 366 9.36 -7.52 33.86
CA PRO A 366 10.23 -6.39 33.61
C PRO A 366 11.43 -6.77 32.72
N ALA A 367 11.51 -6.23 31.50
CA ALA A 367 12.68 -6.37 30.63
C ALA A 367 13.08 -5.08 29.89
N GLU A 368 12.62 -3.90 30.34
CA GLU A 368 12.88 -2.62 29.66
C GLU A 368 14.00 -1.77 30.29
N ALA A 369 14.55 -2.15 31.45
CA ALA A 369 15.60 -1.39 32.12
C ALA A 369 17.00 -1.94 31.77
N GLY A 370 17.69 -1.31 30.82
CA GLY A 370 19.11 -1.60 30.56
C GLY A 370 19.66 -1.30 29.17
N ARG A 371 18.80 -0.97 28.18
CA ARG A 371 19.25 -0.68 26.80
C ARG A 371 19.84 0.73 26.70
N THR A 372 20.94 0.88 25.97
CA THR A 372 21.56 2.19 25.74
C THR A 372 20.78 2.96 24.67
N ASN A 373 20.36 4.19 24.96
CA ASN A 373 19.71 5.06 23.98
C ASN A 373 20.74 5.58 22.98
N VAL A 374 20.49 5.35 21.69
CA VAL A 374 21.39 5.76 20.60
C VAL A 374 20.59 6.38 19.46
N ALA A 375 21.22 7.25 18.67
CA ALA A 375 20.69 7.69 17.39
C ALA A 375 21.74 7.54 16.29
N VAL A 376 21.27 7.49 15.05
CA VAL A 376 22.11 7.39 13.86
C VAL A 376 21.85 8.62 13.02
N SER A 377 22.88 9.43 12.75
CA SER A 377 22.77 10.56 11.83
C SER A 377 22.67 10.04 10.40
N ASP A 378 22.08 10.85 9.51
CA ASP A 378 22.10 10.53 8.09
C ASP A 378 23.54 10.50 7.57
N PHE A 379 23.84 9.47 6.77
CA PHE A 379 25.18 9.27 6.22
C PHE A 379 25.37 10.16 5.02
N ILE A 380 26.61 10.64 4.87
CA ILE A 380 26.97 11.47 3.73
C ILE A 380 27.43 10.59 2.57
N GLY A 381 26.91 10.88 1.37
CA GLY A 381 27.38 10.31 0.13
C GLY A 381 28.68 10.94 -0.37
N LYS A 382 29.74 10.16 -0.54
CA LYS A 382 30.99 10.57 -1.21
C LYS A 382 31.12 9.83 -2.54
N ASN A 383 30.94 10.55 -3.65
CA ASN A 383 30.85 9.96 -5.00
C ASN A 383 29.70 8.95 -5.17
N VAL A 384 28.63 9.12 -4.39
CA VAL A 384 27.36 8.38 -4.49
C VAL A 384 26.20 9.36 -4.27
N PRO A 385 25.01 9.09 -4.83
CA PRO A 385 23.81 9.86 -4.51
C PRO A 385 23.53 9.88 -3.00
N GLU A 386 23.11 11.02 -2.46
CA GLU A 386 22.71 11.14 -1.04
C GLU A 386 21.52 10.22 -0.69
N SER A 387 20.67 9.90 -1.67
CA SER A 387 19.62 8.89 -1.52
C SER A 387 20.18 7.51 -1.16
N ASP A 388 21.33 7.13 -1.73
CA ASP A 388 21.94 5.83 -1.51
C ASP A 388 22.61 5.79 -0.12
N ALA A 389 23.22 6.90 0.30
CA ALA A 389 23.77 7.05 1.64
C ALA A 389 22.67 6.98 2.70
N SER A 390 21.52 7.65 2.47
CA SER A 390 20.35 7.57 3.35
C SER A 390 19.79 6.15 3.47
N ILE A 391 19.75 5.37 2.38
CA ILE A 391 19.31 3.96 2.42
C ILE A 391 20.27 3.13 3.28
N VAL A 392 21.58 3.38 3.18
CA VAL A 392 22.59 2.70 4.00
C VAL A 392 22.47 3.09 5.48
N THR A 393 22.11 4.33 5.78
CA THR A 393 21.77 4.75 7.15
C THR A 393 20.61 3.93 7.71
N ASP A 394 19.57 3.70 6.92
CA ASP A 394 18.40 2.91 7.35
C ASP A 394 18.73 1.42 7.52
N PHE A 395 19.63 0.87 6.71
CA PHE A 395 20.17 -0.47 6.94
C PHE A 395 20.89 -0.55 8.27
N LEU A 396 21.75 0.42 8.61
CA LEU A 396 22.44 0.43 9.89
C LEU A 396 21.46 0.56 11.07
N ARG A 397 20.46 1.45 10.98
CA ARG A 397 19.40 1.60 12.00
C ARG A 397 18.67 0.28 12.22
N THR A 398 18.27 -0.38 11.14
CA THR A 398 17.58 -1.68 11.18
C THR A 398 18.44 -2.74 11.87
N GLU A 399 19.71 -2.85 11.50
CA GLU A 399 20.61 -3.84 12.10
C GLU A 399 20.89 -3.53 13.58
N LEU A 400 21.03 -2.26 13.98
CA LEU A 400 21.18 -1.87 15.39
C LEU A 400 19.95 -2.27 16.23
N VAL A 401 18.74 -2.08 15.70
CA VAL A 401 17.49 -2.53 16.36
C VAL A 401 17.46 -4.05 16.49
N ASN A 402 17.88 -4.78 15.45
CA ASN A 402 17.89 -6.25 15.44
C ASN A 402 18.83 -6.85 16.51
N THR A 403 19.86 -6.11 16.95
CA THR A 403 20.72 -6.58 18.05
C THR A 403 19.99 -6.70 19.40
N GLY A 404 18.92 -5.92 19.60
CA GLY A 404 18.22 -5.82 20.88
C GLY A 404 19.02 -5.15 22.01
N LEU A 405 20.24 -4.66 21.75
CA LEU A 405 21.13 -4.04 22.74
C LEU A 405 20.91 -2.53 22.90
N TYR A 406 20.43 -1.88 21.84
CA TYR A 406 20.23 -0.43 21.79
C TYR A 406 18.75 -0.07 21.73
N LYS A 407 18.39 1.05 22.36
CA LYS A 407 17.13 1.75 22.10
C LYS A 407 17.42 2.81 21.05
N VAL A 408 17.25 2.43 19.78
CA VAL A 408 17.56 3.29 18.64
C VAL A 408 16.42 4.29 18.44
N MET A 409 16.74 5.58 18.41
CA MET A 409 15.76 6.61 18.10
C MET A 409 15.35 6.53 16.62
N GLU A 410 14.04 6.51 16.38
CA GLU A 410 13.48 6.50 15.03
C GLU A 410 13.78 7.81 14.32
N ARG A 411 14.07 7.73 13.00
CA ARG A 411 14.45 8.89 12.18
C ARG A 411 13.41 10.01 12.25
N GLY A 412 12.12 9.68 12.13
CA GLY A 412 11.05 10.68 12.23
C GLY A 412 10.98 11.40 13.59
N ASN A 413 11.29 10.70 14.69
CA ASN A 413 11.36 11.32 16.02
C ASN A 413 12.60 12.20 16.16
N MET A 414 13.72 11.78 15.58
CA MET A 414 14.94 12.59 15.50
C MET A 414 14.68 13.87 14.69
N ASP A 415 14.05 13.76 13.53
CA ASP A 415 13.75 14.89 12.64
C ASP A 415 12.74 15.85 13.28
N ALA A 416 11.73 15.33 13.99
CA ALA A 416 10.77 16.16 14.72
C ALA A 416 11.43 16.97 15.85
N VAL A 417 12.27 16.33 16.67
CA VAL A 417 12.99 17.01 17.77
C VAL A 417 13.96 18.07 17.23
N LEU A 418 14.68 17.76 16.15
CA LEU A 418 15.60 18.72 15.52
C LEU A 418 14.86 19.88 14.83
N ALA A 419 13.72 19.61 14.19
CA ALA A 419 12.87 20.64 13.58
C ALA A 419 12.26 21.59 14.62
N GLU A 420 11.79 21.07 15.76
CA GLU A 420 11.27 21.87 16.88
C GLU A 420 12.34 22.80 17.45
N GLN A 421 13.59 22.32 17.51
CA GLN A 421 14.74 23.09 18.01
C GLN A 421 15.36 24.00 16.93
N LYS A 422 14.75 24.09 15.73
CA LYS A 422 15.27 24.81 14.55
C LYS A 422 16.70 24.41 14.18
N PHE A 423 17.09 23.18 14.50
CA PHE A 423 18.39 22.64 14.17
C PHE A 423 18.38 22.26 12.69
N GLN A 424 18.87 23.16 11.84
CA GLN A 424 19.02 22.95 10.40
C GLN A 424 20.41 22.39 10.16
N ASN A 425 20.56 21.11 9.82
CA ASN A 425 21.75 20.63 9.11
C ASN A 425 21.50 19.28 8.43
N SER A 426 21.49 19.29 7.09
CA SER A 426 21.74 18.12 6.26
C SER A 426 23.26 17.94 6.13
N GLY A 427 23.81 16.87 6.73
CA GLY A 427 25.21 16.48 6.52
C GLY A 427 26.19 16.72 7.67
N CYS A 428 25.79 16.45 8.92
CA CYS A 428 26.72 16.49 10.04
C CYS A 428 27.60 15.24 10.14
N THR A 429 28.88 15.37 9.75
CA THR A 429 29.93 14.36 10.03
C THR A 429 30.88 14.76 11.15
N ASP A 430 30.82 16.02 11.60
CA ASP A 430 31.76 16.54 12.57
C ASP A 430 31.36 16.15 13.99
N GLN A 431 32.37 15.82 14.79
CA GLN A 431 32.23 15.27 16.14
C GLN A 431 31.49 16.26 17.06
N GLU A 432 31.72 17.56 16.89
CA GLU A 432 31.01 18.63 17.63
C GLU A 432 29.52 18.70 17.26
N CYS A 433 29.17 18.59 15.96
CA CYS A 433 27.76 18.57 15.54
C CYS A 433 27.04 17.31 16.05
N ALA A 434 27.71 16.15 16.02
CA ALA A 434 27.15 14.90 16.53
C ALA A 434 26.82 14.99 18.03
N VAL A 435 27.66 15.66 18.83
CA VAL A 435 27.44 15.88 20.26
C VAL A 435 26.24 16.80 20.51
N GLU A 436 26.13 17.90 19.76
CA GLU A 436 25.00 18.82 19.89
C GLU A 436 23.68 18.14 19.53
N MET A 437 23.64 17.42 18.40
CA MET A 437 22.48 16.61 18.02
C MET A 437 22.16 15.58 19.10
N GLY A 438 23.16 14.85 19.59
CA GLY A 438 22.96 13.84 20.63
C GLY A 438 22.34 14.40 21.91
N LYS A 439 22.75 15.62 22.32
CA LYS A 439 22.19 16.32 23.48
C LYS A 439 20.74 16.71 23.26
N LEU A 440 20.41 17.27 22.09
CA LEU A 440 19.03 17.63 21.74
C LEU A 440 18.11 16.41 21.71
N LEU A 441 18.64 15.28 21.23
CA LEU A 441 17.91 14.01 21.11
C LEU A 441 17.88 13.20 22.41
N ASN A 442 18.56 13.65 23.47
CA ASN A 442 18.68 12.93 24.74
C ASN A 442 19.16 11.46 24.56
N VAL A 443 20.16 11.26 23.70
CA VAL A 443 20.80 9.96 23.48
C VAL A 443 22.21 9.92 24.06
N ARG A 444 22.67 8.73 24.43
CA ARG A 444 24.00 8.55 25.04
C ARG A 444 25.11 8.41 24.00
N ARG A 445 24.78 7.84 22.84
CA ARG A 445 25.74 7.64 21.75
C ARG A 445 25.12 8.02 20.40
N MET A 446 25.94 8.60 19.54
CA MET A 446 25.60 8.92 18.15
C MET A 446 26.42 8.07 17.20
N PHE A 447 25.75 7.44 16.23
CA PHE A 447 26.40 6.79 15.11
C PHE A 447 26.41 7.76 13.93
N VAL A 448 27.59 8.18 13.50
CA VAL A 448 27.77 9.07 12.36
C VAL A 448 28.62 8.39 11.30
N GLY A 449 28.36 8.62 10.02
CA GLY A 449 29.04 7.86 8.98
C GLY A 449 28.94 8.43 7.58
N SER A 450 29.59 7.74 6.66
CA SER A 450 29.56 8.07 5.24
C SER A 450 29.55 6.82 4.38
N LEU A 451 28.92 6.93 3.22
CA LEU A 451 28.97 5.95 2.14
C LEU A 451 29.84 6.52 1.03
N SER A 452 30.94 5.86 0.70
CA SER A 452 31.84 6.26 -0.37
C SER A 452 31.82 5.23 -1.51
N ARG A 453 31.97 5.68 -2.75
CA ARG A 453 32.22 4.77 -3.90
C ARG A 453 33.57 5.05 -4.53
N LEU A 454 34.31 3.97 -4.76
CA LEU A 454 35.57 3.97 -5.49
C LEU A 454 35.53 2.82 -6.49
N ALA A 455 35.57 3.16 -7.78
CA ALA A 455 35.33 2.23 -8.88
C ALA A 455 33.99 1.47 -8.72
N ASP A 456 34.05 0.13 -8.62
CA ASP A 456 32.88 -0.74 -8.50
C ASP A 456 32.53 -1.11 -7.05
N SER A 457 33.34 -0.67 -6.09
CA SER A 457 33.16 -1.00 -4.66
C SER A 457 32.63 0.20 -3.86
N TYR A 458 31.76 -0.13 -2.91
CA TYR A 458 31.27 0.80 -1.90
C TYR A 458 32.02 0.59 -0.59
N TYR A 459 32.23 1.68 0.15
CA TYR A 459 32.89 1.70 1.44
C TYR A 459 32.00 2.44 2.43
N ILE A 460 31.67 1.78 3.54
CA ILE A 460 30.88 2.35 4.63
C ILE A 460 31.83 2.61 5.78
N THR A 461 31.82 3.82 6.32
CA THR A 461 32.57 4.18 7.54
C THR A 461 31.61 4.71 8.58
N VAL A 462 31.70 4.23 9.81
CA VAL A 462 30.82 4.57 10.93
C VAL A 462 31.64 4.85 12.19
N ASN A 463 31.48 6.04 12.76
CA ASN A 463 32.04 6.44 14.04
C ASN A 463 30.93 6.43 15.11
N VAL A 464 31.26 5.90 16.29
CA VAL A 464 30.39 5.93 17.47
C VAL A 464 30.91 7.01 18.41
N VAL A 465 30.14 8.08 18.58
CA VAL A 465 30.50 9.24 19.40
C VAL A 465 29.76 9.16 20.75
N ASP A 466 30.48 9.33 21.85
CA ASP A 466 29.86 9.53 23.17
C ASP A 466 29.34 10.98 23.28
N VAL A 467 28.06 11.14 23.59
CA VAL A 467 27.42 12.47 23.62
C VAL A 467 27.84 13.29 24.84
N ALA A 468 28.27 12.64 25.93
CA ALA A 468 28.64 13.32 27.16
C ALA A 468 30.08 13.85 27.09
N THR A 469 31.02 13.06 26.59
CA THR A 469 32.44 13.46 26.48
C THR A 469 32.80 14.06 25.13
N GLY A 470 32.01 13.75 24.10
CA GLY A 470 32.31 14.09 22.72
C GLY A 470 33.40 13.25 22.08
N GLU A 471 33.89 12.19 22.72
CA GLU A 471 34.95 11.33 22.16
C GLU A 471 34.39 10.26 21.20
N ILE A 472 35.17 9.91 20.17
CA ILE A 472 34.87 8.73 19.32
C ILE A 472 35.27 7.47 20.10
N LEU A 473 34.27 6.72 20.55
CA LEU A 473 34.45 5.46 21.28
C LEU A 473 34.98 4.34 20.39
N ALA A 474 34.57 4.34 19.12
CA ALA A 474 34.98 3.36 18.12
C ALA A 474 34.71 3.85 16.70
N SER A 475 35.54 3.40 15.76
CA SER A 475 35.34 3.58 14.33
C SER A 475 35.32 2.22 13.64
N TYR A 476 34.40 2.04 12.71
CA TYR A 476 34.18 0.80 11.97
C TYR A 476 34.06 1.08 10.48
N ASP A 477 34.67 0.23 9.68
CA ASP A 477 34.54 0.25 8.23
C ASP A 477 34.21 -1.13 7.66
N SER A 478 33.53 -1.14 6.51
CA SER A 478 33.29 -2.33 5.71
C SER A 478 33.15 -1.96 4.23
N ASP A 479 33.67 -2.81 3.37
CA ASP A 479 33.52 -2.73 1.92
C ASP A 479 32.36 -3.60 1.41
N ALA A 480 31.83 -3.23 0.24
CA ALA A 480 30.86 -4.02 -0.52
C ALA A 480 31.16 -3.91 -2.02
N VAL A 481 31.55 -5.04 -2.63
CA VAL A 481 31.89 -5.17 -4.06
C VAL A 481 30.71 -4.87 -4.99
N HIS A 482 29.47 -4.85 -4.46
CA HIS A 482 28.28 -4.46 -5.22
C HIS A 482 27.17 -3.93 -4.30
N SER A 483 26.24 -3.14 -4.83
CA SER A 483 25.16 -2.50 -4.06
C SER A 483 24.26 -3.51 -3.32
N LYS A 484 24.05 -4.70 -3.90
CA LYS A 484 23.32 -5.81 -3.27
C LYS A 484 23.96 -6.34 -1.97
N LYS A 485 25.23 -6.01 -1.72
CA LYS A 485 25.99 -6.43 -0.52
C LYS A 485 26.12 -5.34 0.55
N LEU A 486 25.55 -4.16 0.33
CA LEU A 486 25.58 -3.05 1.30
C LEU A 486 24.92 -3.43 2.63
N LYS A 487 23.81 -4.16 2.61
CA LYS A 487 23.15 -4.64 3.83
C LYS A 487 24.02 -5.61 4.63
N ASP A 488 24.68 -6.54 3.94
CA ASP A 488 25.62 -7.49 4.58
C ASP A 488 26.82 -6.75 5.23
N ALA A 489 27.29 -5.67 4.59
CA ALA A 489 28.35 -4.81 5.12
C ALA A 489 27.91 -4.05 6.39
N CYS A 490 26.70 -3.48 6.42
CA CYS A 490 26.13 -2.87 7.62
C CYS A 490 26.00 -3.86 8.77
N LYS A 491 25.54 -5.09 8.47
CA LYS A 491 25.43 -6.15 9.47
C LYS A 491 26.79 -6.48 10.12
N LYS A 492 27.86 -6.58 9.33
CA LYS A 492 29.23 -6.81 9.85
C LYS A 492 29.68 -5.67 10.78
N ILE A 493 29.37 -4.42 10.45
CA ILE A 493 29.70 -3.25 11.27
C ILE A 493 28.97 -3.34 12.62
N VAL A 494 27.67 -3.63 12.60
CA VAL A 494 26.84 -3.73 13.81
C VAL A 494 27.25 -4.91 14.69
N GLU A 495 27.56 -6.06 14.10
CA GLU A 495 28.07 -7.22 14.86
C GLU A 495 29.40 -6.94 15.56
N ARG A 496 30.22 -6.04 15.01
CA ARG A 496 31.48 -5.59 15.65
C ARG A 496 31.24 -4.52 16.70
N SER A 497 30.24 -3.65 16.51
CA SER A 497 29.88 -2.64 17.52
C SER A 497 29.17 -3.23 18.74
N SER A 498 28.51 -4.38 18.59
CA SER A 498 27.80 -5.07 19.68
C SER A 498 28.69 -5.94 20.58
N ARG A 499 29.97 -6.16 20.23
CA ARG A 499 30.90 -7.05 20.97
C ARG A 499 31.75 -6.33 22.03
N LYS A 500 31.55 -5.02 22.21
CA LYS A 500 32.19 -4.15 23.21
C LYS A 500 31.14 -3.27 23.86
#